data_AF-A0A357WZG5-F1
#
_entry.id   AF-A0A357WZG5-F1
#
_cell.length_a   1.000
_cell.length_b   1.000
_cell.length_c   1.000
_cell.angle_alpha   90.00
_cell.angle_beta   90.00
_cell.angle_gamma   90.00
#
_symmetry.space_group_name_H-M   'P 1'
#
loop_
_entity.id
_entity.type
_entity.pdbx_description
1 polymer ?
#
loop_
_entity_poly.entity_id
_entity_poly.type
_entity_poly.pdbx_seq_one_letter_code
_entity_poly.pdbx_strand_id
1 'polypeptide(L)'
;MVDVKQPFLPDFIRNKEFLKPEGRSAIVRQYWHVVIFLGYLVLFIEFLLLEKHIVPHYWISCSIDYYIPFIPIFVVPYVLWFPLIAVVLVLLCFSDRGDFVRTIMLVYAGMATAMFIYMLYPNGQLLRPVIKSQDVFSNFIRNRIYANDTNTNCMPSIHVLNQLAIHIGLCKSKLFKNRPGWKFTSLILTILICASTVFIKQHSIIDVAAALALEVILYLLVFKVDWSGAVPTKIKSRVREWELQGIQKKGVAE
;
A
#
# COMPACT_ATOMS: atom_id res chain seq x y z
N MET A 1 -11.73 -30.96 -13.17
CA MET A 1 -10.84 -31.02 -12.00
C MET A 1 -10.22 -29.64 -11.82
N VAL A 2 -10.59 -28.94 -10.74
CA VAL A 2 -10.06 -27.60 -10.44
C VAL A 2 -8.61 -27.79 -10.02
N ASP A 3 -7.68 -27.20 -10.76
CA ASP A 3 -6.26 -27.17 -10.43
C ASP A 3 -6.04 -26.31 -9.17
N VAL A 4 -6.30 -26.92 -8.03
CA VAL A 4 -5.97 -26.39 -6.71
C VAL A 4 -4.49 -26.68 -6.51
N LYS A 5 -3.59 -25.80 -6.96
CA LYS A 5 -2.25 -25.53 -6.41
C LYS A 5 -1.39 -24.72 -7.40
N GLN A 6 -1.68 -23.43 -7.53
CA GLN A 6 -0.56 -22.49 -7.63
C GLN A 6 -0.12 -22.22 -6.17
N PRO A 7 0.95 -22.86 -5.66
CA PRO A 7 1.42 -22.60 -4.31
C PRO A 7 1.79 -21.12 -4.18
N PHE A 8 1.53 -20.52 -3.02
CA PHE A 8 2.00 -19.16 -2.73
C PHE A 8 3.53 -19.09 -2.63
N LEU A 9 4.20 -20.25 -2.46
CA LEU A 9 5.64 -20.34 -2.38
C LEU A 9 6.27 -20.38 -3.78
N PRO A 10 7.20 -19.48 -4.10
CA PRO A 10 7.92 -19.49 -5.36
C PRO A 10 8.72 -20.78 -5.59
N ASP A 11 8.80 -21.22 -6.84
CA ASP A 11 9.48 -22.48 -7.21
C ASP A 11 10.95 -22.53 -6.77
N PHE A 12 11.65 -21.39 -6.79
CA PHE A 12 13.06 -21.32 -6.39
C PHE A 12 13.28 -21.64 -4.90
N ILE A 13 12.28 -21.36 -4.04
CA ILE A 13 12.32 -21.72 -2.62
C ILE A 13 12.12 -23.23 -2.48
N ARG A 14 11.10 -23.77 -3.17
CA ARG A 14 10.78 -25.21 -3.16
C ARG A 14 11.95 -26.05 -3.66
N ASN A 15 12.59 -25.62 -4.73
CA ASN A 15 13.66 -26.35 -5.41
C ASN A 15 15.05 -26.05 -4.83
N LYS A 16 15.14 -25.23 -3.77
CA LYS A 16 16.40 -24.80 -3.12
C LYS A 16 17.45 -24.22 -4.08
N GLU A 17 17.00 -23.54 -5.15
CA GLU A 17 17.88 -23.02 -6.21
C GLU A 17 18.90 -22.00 -5.68
N PHE A 18 18.56 -21.31 -4.58
CA PHE A 18 19.44 -20.35 -3.89
C PHE A 18 20.73 -20.95 -3.31
N LEU A 19 20.82 -22.29 -3.19
CA LEU A 19 22.03 -22.97 -2.74
C LEU A 19 23.15 -22.97 -3.81
N LYS A 20 22.80 -22.85 -5.09
CA LYS A 20 23.76 -22.88 -6.20
C LYS A 20 24.10 -21.44 -6.66
N PRO A 21 25.38 -21.12 -6.98
CA PRO A 21 25.75 -19.78 -7.47
C PRO A 21 24.97 -19.34 -8.72
N GLU A 22 24.74 -20.25 -9.66
CA GLU A 22 23.97 -19.98 -10.88
C GLU A 22 22.49 -19.69 -10.56
N GLY A 23 21.91 -20.47 -9.65
CA GLY A 23 20.55 -20.25 -9.15
C GLY A 23 20.38 -18.89 -8.48
N ARG A 24 21.37 -18.43 -7.70
CA ARG A 24 21.37 -17.06 -7.13
C ARG A 24 21.32 -15.98 -8.21
N SER A 25 22.14 -16.10 -9.25
CA SER A 25 22.16 -15.13 -10.35
C SER A 25 20.84 -15.09 -11.14
N ALA A 26 20.20 -16.25 -11.34
CA ALA A 26 18.90 -16.35 -11.98
C ALA A 26 17.79 -15.73 -11.11
N ILE A 27 17.80 -15.98 -9.79
CA ILE A 27 16.85 -15.37 -8.84
C ILE A 27 16.96 -13.85 -8.85
N VAL A 28 18.19 -13.31 -8.80
CA VAL A 28 18.42 -11.85 -8.86
C VAL A 28 17.84 -11.27 -10.15
N ARG A 29 18.07 -11.93 -11.29
CA ARG A 29 17.51 -11.51 -12.59
C ARG A 29 16.00 -11.60 -12.65
N GLN A 30 15.41 -12.62 -12.06
CA GLN A 30 13.97 -12.83 -12.07
C GLN A 30 13.21 -11.87 -11.16
N TYR A 31 13.80 -11.51 -10.00
CA TYR A 31 13.15 -10.71 -8.97
C TYR A 31 13.84 -9.36 -8.71
N TRP A 32 14.58 -8.83 -9.69
CA TRP A 32 15.26 -7.55 -9.54
C TRP A 32 14.30 -6.40 -9.21
N HIS A 33 13.04 -6.49 -9.66
CA HIS A 33 11.99 -5.51 -9.39
C HIS A 33 11.66 -5.35 -7.91
N VAL A 34 12.13 -6.25 -7.02
CA VAL A 34 12.08 -6.05 -5.56
C VAL A 34 12.74 -4.73 -5.16
N VAL A 35 13.72 -4.24 -5.93
CA VAL A 35 14.36 -2.92 -5.70
C VAL A 35 13.35 -1.76 -5.68
N ILE A 36 12.18 -1.91 -6.32
CA ILE A 36 11.13 -0.88 -6.34
C ILE A 36 10.59 -0.61 -4.93
N PHE A 37 10.65 -1.58 -4.00
CA PHE A 37 10.29 -1.34 -2.60
C PHE A 37 11.12 -0.25 -1.92
N LEU A 38 12.34 0.04 -2.40
CA LEU A 38 13.15 1.14 -1.88
C LEU A 38 12.47 2.50 -2.03
N GLY A 39 11.49 2.64 -2.93
CA GLY A 39 10.65 3.84 -3.04
C GLY A 39 9.91 4.18 -1.74
N TYR A 40 9.59 3.18 -0.90
CA TYR A 40 9.01 3.44 0.43
C TYR A 40 9.97 4.19 1.34
N LEU A 41 11.29 3.99 1.22
CA LEU A 41 12.25 4.74 2.03
C LEU A 41 12.22 6.23 1.68
N VAL A 42 12.10 6.55 0.38
CA VAL A 42 11.99 7.93 -0.10
C VAL A 42 10.72 8.57 0.44
N LEU A 43 9.57 7.91 0.25
CA LEU A 43 8.28 8.41 0.73
C LEU A 43 8.19 8.49 2.26
N PHE A 44 8.86 7.59 2.97
CA PHE A 44 8.94 7.63 4.43
C PHE A 44 9.77 8.82 4.91
N ILE A 45 10.92 9.10 4.27
CA ILE A 45 11.71 10.30 4.57
C ILE A 45 10.89 11.56 4.30
N GLU A 46 10.19 11.63 3.17
CA GLU A 46 9.30 12.74 2.83
C GLU A 46 8.22 12.93 3.91
N PHE A 47 7.55 11.86 4.32
CA PHE A 47 6.55 11.90 5.38
C PHE A 47 7.14 12.43 6.71
N LEU A 48 8.32 11.96 7.11
CA LEU A 48 8.98 12.45 8.33
C LEU A 48 9.34 13.94 8.25
N LEU A 49 9.74 14.42 7.06
CA LEU A 49 10.01 15.84 6.83
C LEU A 49 8.73 16.67 6.92
N LEU A 50 7.62 16.17 6.36
CA LEU A 50 6.31 16.82 6.46
C LEU A 50 5.85 16.93 7.91
N GLU A 51 5.89 15.83 8.67
CA GLU A 51 5.52 15.81 10.09
C GLU A 51 6.37 16.76 10.93
N LYS A 52 7.64 16.95 10.56
CA LYS A 52 8.56 17.82 11.28
C LYS A 52 8.41 19.31 10.92
N HIS A 53 8.10 19.62 9.67
CA HIS A 53 8.25 20.97 9.12
C HIS A 53 6.94 21.62 8.68
N ILE A 54 5.89 20.85 8.41
CA ILE A 54 4.60 21.39 7.96
C ILE A 54 3.66 21.50 9.16
N VAL A 55 3.30 22.74 9.48
CA VAL A 55 2.38 23.07 10.58
C VAL A 55 0.99 23.31 9.99
N PRO A 56 -0.08 22.69 10.55
CA PRO A 56 -1.43 22.85 10.03
C PRO A 56 -1.94 24.29 10.19
N HIS A 57 -2.46 24.85 9.09
CA HIS A 57 -3.17 26.14 9.07
C HIS A 57 -4.67 25.96 8.87
N TYR A 58 -5.09 24.84 8.28
CA TYR A 58 -6.48 24.53 7.97
C TYR A 58 -6.97 23.35 8.80
N TRP A 59 -8.11 23.52 9.46
CA TRP A 59 -8.72 22.46 10.27
C TRP A 59 -9.91 21.85 9.53
N ILE A 60 -9.84 20.56 9.29
CA ILE A 60 -10.82 19.82 8.51
C ILE A 60 -11.70 19.00 9.45
N SER A 61 -12.98 19.34 9.45
CA SER A 61 -14.05 18.56 10.07
C SER A 61 -15.39 18.96 9.45
N CYS A 62 -16.40 18.13 9.66
CA CYS A 62 -17.79 18.44 9.32
C CYS A 62 -18.74 18.02 10.45
N SER A 63 -20.01 18.44 10.35
CA SER A 63 -21.04 18.11 11.35
C SER A 63 -21.20 16.61 11.59
N ILE A 64 -21.05 15.79 10.55
CA ILE A 64 -21.16 14.33 10.63
C ILE A 64 -20.09 13.74 11.56
N ASP A 65 -18.88 14.31 11.58
CA ASP A 65 -17.77 13.80 12.39
C ASP A 65 -18.09 13.81 13.88
N TYR A 66 -18.92 14.74 14.35
CA TYR A 66 -19.30 14.85 15.76
C TYR A 66 -20.36 13.82 16.18
N TYR A 67 -21.08 13.23 15.23
CA TYR A 67 -22.02 12.13 15.51
C TYR A 67 -21.35 10.75 15.49
N ILE A 68 -20.16 10.63 14.88
CA ILE A 68 -19.40 9.38 14.89
C ILE A 68 -18.83 9.17 16.31
N PRO A 69 -19.14 8.06 17.00
CA PRO A 69 -18.59 7.81 18.32
C PRO A 69 -17.10 7.45 18.26
N PHE A 70 -16.36 7.74 19.32
CA PHE A 70 -15.01 7.20 19.50
C PHE A 70 -15.11 5.74 19.98
N ILE A 71 -14.59 4.78 19.18
CA ILE A 71 -14.69 3.35 19.50
C ILE A 71 -13.28 2.72 19.55
N PRO A 72 -12.67 2.55 20.75
CA PRO A 72 -11.27 2.13 20.88
C PRO A 72 -10.90 0.81 20.22
N ILE A 73 -11.80 -0.19 20.21
CA ILE A 73 -11.56 -1.52 19.61
C ILE A 73 -11.15 -1.43 18.12
N PHE A 74 -11.57 -0.37 17.42
CA PHE A 74 -11.22 -0.15 16.02
C PHE A 74 -9.72 0.16 15.81
N VAL A 75 -8.93 0.32 16.87
CA VAL A 75 -7.47 0.33 16.72
C VAL A 75 -6.94 -0.99 16.16
N VAL A 76 -7.65 -2.11 16.35
CA VAL A 76 -7.27 -3.42 15.80
C VAL A 76 -7.27 -3.41 14.27
N PRO A 77 -8.38 -3.12 13.57
CA PRO A 77 -8.32 -2.94 12.12
C PRO A 77 -7.39 -1.80 11.72
N TYR A 78 -7.33 -0.71 12.48
CA TYR A 78 -6.42 0.40 12.17
C TYR A 78 -4.99 -0.08 12.00
N VAL A 79 -4.41 -0.81 12.95
CA VAL A 79 -3.00 -1.25 12.87
C VAL A 79 -2.74 -2.29 11.77
N LEU A 80 -3.77 -3.00 11.30
CA LEU A 80 -3.62 -4.00 10.23
C LEU A 80 -3.35 -3.37 8.86
N TRP A 81 -3.55 -2.07 8.69
CA TRP A 81 -3.37 -1.36 7.43
C TRP A 81 -1.99 -1.60 6.81
N PHE A 82 -0.92 -1.45 7.61
CA PHE A 82 0.45 -1.53 7.13
C PHE A 82 0.92 -2.98 6.87
N PRO A 83 0.68 -3.97 7.77
CA PRO A 83 0.91 -5.37 7.46
C PRO A 83 0.16 -5.85 6.21
N LEU A 84 -1.08 -5.41 5.99
CA LEU A 84 -1.87 -5.83 4.82
C LEU A 84 -1.25 -5.34 3.51
N ILE A 85 -0.75 -4.10 3.47
CA ILE A 85 0.03 -3.57 2.35
C ILE A 85 1.24 -4.46 2.07
N ALA A 86 2.04 -4.75 3.10
CA ALA A 86 3.25 -5.55 2.96
C ALA A 86 2.95 -6.96 2.42
N VAL A 87 1.96 -7.66 3.01
CA VAL A 87 1.57 -9.01 2.59
C VAL A 87 1.14 -9.03 1.13
N VAL A 88 0.21 -8.17 0.72
CA VAL A 88 -0.29 -8.19 -0.66
C VAL A 88 0.80 -7.82 -1.66
N LEU A 89 1.59 -6.78 -1.40
CA LEU A 89 2.68 -6.39 -2.31
C LEU A 89 3.75 -7.47 -2.43
N VAL A 90 4.12 -8.14 -1.33
CA VAL A 90 5.08 -9.26 -1.37
C VAL A 90 4.52 -10.42 -2.19
N LEU A 91 3.25 -10.81 -1.95
CA LEU A 91 2.60 -11.87 -2.71
C LEU A 91 2.56 -11.57 -4.22
N LEU A 92 2.23 -10.33 -4.60
CA LEU A 92 2.24 -9.92 -6.01
C LEU A 92 3.65 -9.85 -6.57
N CYS A 93 4.63 -9.35 -5.80
CA CYS A 93 6.03 -9.22 -6.21
C CYS A 93 6.63 -10.55 -6.64
N PHE A 94 6.28 -11.64 -5.94
CA PHE A 94 6.76 -12.97 -6.28
C PHE A 94 5.85 -13.74 -7.24
N SER A 95 4.65 -13.24 -7.56
CA SER A 95 3.70 -13.91 -8.44
C SER A 95 3.67 -13.35 -9.85
N ASP A 96 3.48 -12.04 -10.02
CA ASP A 96 3.44 -11.39 -11.34
C ASP A 96 3.99 -9.97 -11.21
N ARG A 97 5.11 -9.74 -11.92
CA ARG A 97 5.80 -8.44 -11.90
C ARG A 97 4.90 -7.30 -12.37
N GLY A 98 4.03 -7.52 -13.35
CA GLY A 98 3.14 -6.48 -13.88
C GLY A 98 2.09 -6.07 -12.86
N ASP A 99 1.48 -7.04 -12.19
CA ASP A 99 0.50 -6.80 -11.12
C ASP A 99 1.15 -6.10 -9.92
N PHE A 100 2.35 -6.54 -9.52
CA PHE A 100 3.14 -5.88 -8.48
C PHE A 100 3.44 -4.42 -8.83
N VAL A 101 4.06 -4.17 -9.99
CA VAL A 101 4.47 -2.83 -10.42
C VAL A 101 3.26 -1.90 -10.49
N ARG A 102 2.14 -2.32 -11.07
CA ARG A 102 0.94 -1.47 -11.12
C ARG A 102 0.38 -1.17 -9.73
N THR A 103 0.35 -2.17 -8.85
CA THR A 103 -0.20 -1.99 -7.49
C THR A 103 0.69 -1.07 -6.65
N ILE A 104 2.01 -1.29 -6.65
CA ILE A 104 2.93 -0.45 -5.87
C ILE A 104 3.02 0.98 -6.44
N MET A 105 2.92 1.16 -7.76
CA MET A 105 2.87 2.48 -8.36
C MET A 105 1.57 3.23 -8.02
N LEU A 106 0.44 2.53 -7.86
CA LEU A 106 -0.80 3.15 -7.38
C LEU A 106 -0.65 3.62 -5.93
N VAL A 107 -0.04 2.79 -5.06
CA VAL A 107 0.28 3.18 -3.67
C VAL A 107 1.22 4.39 -3.66
N TYR A 108 2.29 4.38 -4.45
CA TYR A 108 3.24 5.49 -4.51
C TYR A 108 2.63 6.76 -5.06
N ALA A 109 1.80 6.67 -6.11
CA ALA A 109 1.10 7.82 -6.65
C ALA A 109 0.13 8.41 -5.61
N GLY A 110 -0.60 7.58 -4.86
CA GLY A 110 -1.47 8.00 -3.77
C GLY A 110 -0.71 8.74 -2.67
N MET A 111 0.34 8.11 -2.14
CA MET A 111 1.19 8.68 -1.10
C MET A 111 1.84 9.99 -1.54
N ALA A 112 2.50 10.01 -2.70
CA ALA A 112 3.18 11.20 -3.20
C ALA A 112 2.21 12.35 -3.48
N THR A 113 1.03 12.06 -4.06
CA THR A 113 0.03 13.09 -4.34
C THR A 113 -0.57 13.65 -3.04
N ALA A 114 -0.87 12.79 -2.06
CA ALA A 114 -1.36 13.24 -0.76
C ALA A 114 -0.32 14.13 -0.06
N MET A 115 0.93 13.69 0.00
CA MET A 115 2.03 14.44 0.58
C MET A 115 2.27 15.78 -0.11
N PHE A 116 2.19 15.81 -1.44
CA PHE A 116 2.23 17.06 -2.21
C PHE A 116 1.06 18.00 -1.86
N ILE A 117 -0.16 17.48 -1.72
CA ILE A 117 -1.32 18.26 -1.28
C ILE A 117 -1.08 18.83 0.12
N TYR A 118 -0.48 18.07 1.04
CA TYR A 118 -0.17 18.54 2.40
C TYR A 118 0.79 19.73 2.39
N MET A 119 1.76 19.76 1.47
CA MET A 119 2.67 20.89 1.30
C MET A 119 1.93 22.15 0.84
N LEU A 120 0.96 22.02 -0.07
CA LEU A 120 0.21 23.14 -0.62
C LEU A 120 -0.94 23.60 0.29
N TYR A 121 -1.52 22.65 1.03
CA TYR A 121 -2.65 22.85 1.92
C TYR A 121 -2.36 22.21 3.28
N PRO A 122 -1.52 22.84 4.12
CA PRO A 122 -1.16 22.34 5.45
C PRO A 122 -2.41 22.22 6.33
N ASN A 123 -2.90 21.00 6.49
CA ASN A 123 -4.17 20.73 7.14
C ASN A 123 -4.03 19.80 8.35
N GLY A 124 -5.06 19.76 9.19
CA GLY A 124 -5.18 18.84 10.31
C GLY A 124 -6.62 18.74 10.79
N GLN A 125 -6.85 18.05 11.91
CA GLN A 125 -8.19 17.88 12.49
C GLN A 125 -8.17 17.99 14.02
N LEU A 126 -9.28 18.42 14.62
CA LEU A 126 -9.42 18.61 16.09
C LEU A 126 -10.48 17.68 16.72
N LEU A 127 -10.65 16.49 16.16
CA LEU A 127 -11.66 15.49 16.53
C LEU A 127 -11.21 14.53 17.64
N ARG A 128 -9.91 14.48 17.96
CA ARG A 128 -9.36 13.57 18.98
C ARG A 128 -9.94 13.91 20.37
N PRO A 129 -10.60 12.96 21.06
CA PRO A 129 -11.13 13.21 22.39
C PRO A 129 -10.05 13.09 23.46
N VAL A 130 -10.31 13.65 24.63
CA VAL A 130 -9.53 13.35 25.84
C VAL A 130 -9.84 11.91 26.30
N ILE A 131 -8.91 10.99 26.07
CA ILE A 131 -9.06 9.58 26.43
C ILE A 131 -8.85 9.39 27.94
N LYS A 132 -9.96 9.27 28.68
CA LYS A 132 -9.96 9.03 30.15
C LYS A 132 -9.91 7.55 30.53
N SER A 133 -10.40 6.66 29.67
CA SER A 133 -10.41 5.22 29.92
C SER A 133 -8.98 4.66 30.00
N GLN A 134 -8.82 3.60 30.78
CA GLN A 134 -7.57 2.86 30.96
C GLN A 134 -7.64 1.44 30.40
N ASP A 135 -8.65 1.12 29.59
CA ASP A 135 -8.70 -0.16 28.87
C ASP A 135 -7.53 -0.28 27.87
N VAL A 136 -7.21 -1.53 27.50
CA VAL A 136 -6.04 -1.85 26.66
C VAL A 136 -6.06 -1.10 25.33
N PHE A 137 -7.23 -0.98 24.69
CA PHE A 137 -7.35 -0.34 23.38
C PHE A 137 -7.22 1.18 23.49
N SER A 138 -7.90 1.81 24.46
CA SER A 138 -7.78 3.24 24.74
C SER A 138 -6.34 3.64 25.08
N ASN A 139 -5.66 2.84 25.92
CA ASN A 139 -4.26 3.06 26.27
C ASN A 139 -3.33 2.92 25.07
N PHE A 140 -3.58 1.94 24.20
CA PHE A 140 -2.79 1.76 22.99
C PHE A 140 -2.97 2.92 22.02
N ILE A 141 -4.21 3.39 21.80
CA ILE A 141 -4.48 4.58 20.98
C ILE A 141 -3.73 5.79 21.53
N ARG A 142 -3.90 6.10 22.82
CA ARG A 142 -3.28 7.27 23.47
C ARG A 142 -1.76 7.24 23.39
N ASN A 143 -1.14 6.11 23.73
CA ASN A 143 0.30 6.03 23.96
C ASN A 143 1.10 5.61 22.72
N ARG A 144 0.45 5.01 21.72
CA ARG A 144 1.14 4.50 20.51
C ARG A 144 0.65 5.15 19.23
N ILE A 145 -0.66 5.30 19.04
CA ILE A 145 -1.18 5.92 17.81
C ILE A 145 -1.05 7.44 17.91
N TYR A 146 -1.81 8.07 18.81
CA TYR A 146 -1.85 9.54 18.89
C TYR A 146 -0.52 10.20 19.27
N ALA A 147 0.36 9.46 19.94
CA ALA A 147 1.68 9.95 20.35
C ALA A 147 2.72 9.93 19.21
N ASN A 148 2.53 9.11 18.18
CA ASN A 148 3.52 8.95 17.08
C ASN A 148 2.98 9.33 15.71
N ASP A 149 1.66 9.43 15.58
CA ASP A 149 0.96 9.84 14.36
C ASP A 149 0.18 11.10 14.74
N THR A 150 0.55 12.26 14.19
CA THR A 150 -0.09 13.52 14.55
C THR A 150 -1.48 13.61 13.93
N ASN A 151 -2.28 14.59 14.36
CA ASN A 151 -3.57 14.93 13.73
C ASN A 151 -3.39 15.99 12.64
N THR A 152 -2.24 15.98 11.97
CA THR A 152 -1.87 16.92 10.90
C THR A 152 -1.66 16.15 9.60
N ASN A 153 -1.57 16.85 8.46
CA ASN A 153 -1.34 16.26 7.14
C ASN A 153 -2.34 15.12 6.84
N CYS A 154 -3.65 15.39 7.03
CA CYS A 154 -4.69 14.36 7.09
C CYS A 154 -5.48 14.19 5.78
N MET A 155 -5.84 15.27 5.08
CA MET A 155 -6.65 15.23 3.86
C MET A 155 -5.78 15.35 2.60
N PRO A 156 -5.84 14.39 1.65
CA PRO A 156 -6.63 13.15 1.65
C PRO A 156 -5.97 12.02 2.46
N SER A 157 -6.75 11.11 3.06
CA SER A 157 -6.20 10.05 3.93
C SER A 157 -5.32 9.03 3.18
N ILE A 158 -4.02 8.99 3.52
CA ILE A 158 -3.06 7.97 3.04
C ILE A 158 -3.47 6.55 3.45
N HIS A 159 -4.05 6.38 4.64
CA HIS A 159 -4.57 5.08 5.10
C HIS A 159 -5.60 4.53 4.11
N VAL A 160 -6.55 5.38 3.70
CA VAL A 160 -7.62 5.04 2.77
C VAL A 160 -7.07 4.78 1.36
N LEU A 161 -6.24 5.69 0.83
CA LEU A 161 -5.60 5.53 -0.48
C LEU A 161 -4.85 4.20 -0.58
N ASN A 162 -4.00 3.90 0.41
CA ASN A 162 -3.20 2.69 0.36
C ASN A 162 -4.05 1.43 0.47
N GLN A 163 -5.10 1.39 1.30
CA GLN A 163 -5.97 0.22 1.37
C GLN A 163 -6.78 0.01 0.08
N LEU A 164 -7.27 1.08 -0.53
CA LEU A 164 -7.94 0.99 -1.82
C LEU A 164 -6.99 0.49 -2.91
N ALA A 165 -5.78 1.04 -3.00
CA ALA A 165 -4.76 0.61 -3.96
C ALA A 165 -4.43 -0.88 -3.82
N ILE A 166 -4.29 -1.36 -2.58
CA ILE A 166 -4.05 -2.78 -2.28
C ILE A 166 -5.24 -3.65 -2.69
N HIS A 167 -6.46 -3.23 -2.36
CA HIS A 167 -7.67 -3.96 -2.75
C HIS A 167 -7.83 -4.02 -4.28
N ILE A 168 -7.62 -2.90 -4.97
CA ILE A 168 -7.66 -2.79 -6.43
C ILE A 168 -6.61 -3.72 -7.05
N GLY A 169 -5.36 -3.65 -6.58
CA GLY A 169 -4.26 -4.49 -7.04
C GLY A 169 -4.57 -5.97 -6.88
N LEU A 170 -5.06 -6.37 -5.71
CA LEU A 170 -5.51 -7.74 -5.42
C LEU A 170 -6.61 -8.16 -6.41
N CYS A 171 -7.65 -7.35 -6.57
CA CYS A 171 -8.79 -7.64 -7.45
C CYS A 171 -8.39 -7.77 -8.93
N LYS A 172 -7.41 -6.99 -9.37
CA LYS A 172 -6.89 -6.96 -10.75
C LYS A 172 -5.85 -8.03 -11.04
N SER A 173 -5.22 -8.56 -10.00
CA SER A 173 -4.13 -9.52 -10.17
C SER A 173 -4.58 -10.84 -10.78
N LYS A 174 -3.66 -11.46 -11.51
CA LYS A 174 -3.80 -12.84 -12.00
C LYS A 174 -3.82 -13.82 -10.84
N LEU A 175 -3.02 -13.59 -9.80
CA LEU A 175 -2.92 -14.44 -8.60
C LEU A 175 -4.27 -14.67 -7.92
N PHE A 176 -5.13 -13.65 -7.87
CA PHE A 176 -6.42 -13.73 -7.20
C PHE A 176 -7.62 -13.79 -8.16
N LYS A 177 -7.40 -13.91 -9.48
CA LYS A 177 -8.48 -13.89 -10.51
C LYS A 177 -9.66 -14.81 -10.17
N ASN A 178 -9.39 -16.07 -9.82
CA ASN A 178 -10.38 -17.10 -9.52
C ASN A 178 -10.54 -17.33 -8.00
N ARG A 179 -10.23 -16.34 -7.17
CA ARG A 179 -10.23 -16.44 -5.69
C ARG A 179 -11.17 -15.40 -5.07
N PRO A 180 -12.49 -15.49 -5.30
CA PRO A 180 -13.45 -14.46 -4.87
C PRO A 180 -13.49 -14.27 -3.35
N GLY A 181 -13.27 -15.33 -2.56
CA GLY A 181 -13.19 -15.22 -1.09
C GLY A 181 -12.08 -14.27 -0.63
N TRP A 182 -10.92 -14.28 -1.29
CA TRP A 182 -9.82 -13.37 -0.96
C TRP A 182 -10.15 -11.92 -1.32
N LYS A 183 -10.83 -11.69 -2.45
CA LYS A 183 -11.32 -10.36 -2.85
C LYS A 183 -12.33 -9.83 -1.84
N PHE A 184 -13.28 -10.68 -1.43
CA PHE A 184 -14.29 -10.32 -0.45
C PHE A 184 -13.66 -10.01 0.92
N THR A 185 -12.78 -10.86 1.44
CA THR A 185 -12.05 -10.60 2.68
C THR A 185 -11.25 -9.30 2.61
N SER A 186 -10.56 -9.06 1.49
CA SER A 186 -9.82 -7.81 1.27
C SER A 186 -10.75 -6.59 1.27
N LEU A 187 -11.93 -6.68 0.67
CA LEU A 187 -12.92 -5.60 0.67
C LEU A 187 -13.40 -5.30 2.09
N ILE A 188 -13.74 -6.33 2.87
CA ILE A 188 -14.17 -6.17 4.27
C ILE A 188 -13.06 -5.53 5.10
N LEU A 189 -11.81 -5.99 4.97
CA LEU A 189 -10.67 -5.39 5.67
C LEU A 189 -10.46 -3.93 5.25
N THR A 190 -10.57 -3.62 3.96
CA THR A 190 -10.46 -2.25 3.44
C THR A 190 -11.51 -1.35 4.08
N ILE A 191 -12.77 -1.78 4.09
CA ILE A 191 -13.86 -1.03 4.72
C ILE A 191 -13.62 -0.85 6.22
N LEU A 192 -13.20 -1.91 6.93
CA LEU A 192 -12.91 -1.84 8.37
C LEU A 192 -11.75 -0.90 8.69
N ILE A 193 -10.69 -0.89 7.87
CA ILE A 193 -9.55 0.01 8.04
C ILE A 193 -10.00 1.46 7.76
N CYS A 194 -10.69 1.73 6.66
CA CYS A 194 -11.23 3.06 6.37
C CYS A 194 -12.14 3.55 7.51
N ALA A 195 -13.07 2.71 7.96
CA ALA A 195 -13.95 3.02 9.09
C ALA A 195 -13.17 3.22 10.40
N SER A 196 -12.12 2.45 10.64
CA SER A 196 -11.30 2.60 11.84
C SER A 196 -10.68 3.98 11.95
N THR A 197 -10.25 4.57 10.83
CA THR A 197 -9.62 5.90 10.83
C THR A 197 -10.53 6.98 11.42
N VAL A 198 -11.84 6.89 11.17
CA VAL A 198 -12.83 7.84 11.72
C VAL A 198 -13.29 7.45 13.12
N PHE A 199 -13.44 6.15 13.42
CA PHE A 199 -13.85 5.67 14.74
C PHE A 199 -12.78 5.89 15.81
N ILE A 200 -11.50 5.82 15.45
CA ILE A 200 -10.41 6.20 16.35
C ILE A 200 -10.06 7.69 16.22
N LYS A 201 -10.88 8.50 15.57
CA LYS A 201 -10.70 9.96 15.44
C LYS A 201 -9.31 10.38 14.93
N GLN A 202 -8.76 9.57 14.03
CA GLN A 202 -7.54 9.91 13.30
C GLN A 202 -7.85 10.83 12.11
N HIS A 203 -8.93 10.54 11.40
CA HIS A 203 -9.34 11.27 10.20
C HIS A 203 -10.77 11.81 10.34
N SER A 204 -11.05 12.92 9.65
CA SER A 204 -12.41 13.34 9.32
C SER A 204 -12.97 12.47 8.19
N ILE A 205 -14.29 12.33 8.12
CA ILE A 205 -14.96 11.71 6.97
C ILE A 205 -14.68 12.46 5.65
N ILE A 206 -14.35 13.76 5.72
CA ILE A 206 -13.91 14.53 4.54
C ILE A 206 -12.59 13.96 4.00
N ASP A 207 -11.64 13.61 4.87
CA ASP A 207 -10.34 13.05 4.47
C ASP A 207 -10.53 11.72 3.71
N VAL A 208 -11.49 10.91 4.17
CA VAL A 208 -11.87 9.64 3.56
C VAL A 208 -12.54 9.87 2.19
N ALA A 209 -13.47 10.83 2.11
CA ALA A 209 -14.15 11.17 0.86
C ALA A 209 -13.18 11.73 -0.18
N ALA A 210 -12.25 12.60 0.23
CA ALA A 210 -11.20 13.15 -0.62
C ALA A 210 -10.26 12.05 -1.14
N ALA A 211 -9.87 11.10 -0.27
CA ALA A 211 -9.08 9.94 -0.68
C ALA A 211 -9.82 9.05 -1.69
N LEU A 212 -11.11 8.76 -1.48
CA LEU A 212 -11.92 7.99 -2.42
C LEU A 212 -12.01 8.67 -3.79
N ALA A 213 -12.23 9.99 -3.82
CA ALA A 213 -12.27 10.76 -5.06
C ALA A 213 -10.92 10.77 -5.79
N LEU A 214 -9.83 10.99 -5.05
CA LEU A 214 -8.47 10.97 -5.60
C LEU A 214 -8.11 9.59 -6.14
N GLU A 215 -8.45 8.52 -5.42
CA GLU A 215 -8.16 7.15 -5.84
C GLU A 215 -8.77 6.80 -7.19
N VAL A 216 -9.97 7.31 -7.52
CA VAL A 216 -10.58 7.12 -8.84
C VAL A 216 -9.69 7.69 -9.94
N ILE A 217 -9.16 8.90 -9.75
CA ILE A 217 -8.27 9.57 -10.71
C ILE A 217 -6.97 8.78 -10.86
N LEU A 218 -6.36 8.39 -9.73
CA LEU A 218 -5.10 7.64 -9.72
C LEU A 218 -5.25 6.24 -10.33
N TYR A 219 -6.39 5.58 -10.09
CA TYR A 219 -6.71 4.31 -10.71
C TYR A 219 -6.77 4.43 -12.24
N LEU A 220 -7.45 5.46 -12.77
CA LEU A 220 -7.49 5.70 -14.22
C LEU A 220 -6.08 5.96 -14.76
N LEU A 221 -5.30 6.79 -14.06
CA LEU A 221 -3.93 7.11 -14.43
C LEU A 221 -3.05 5.85 -14.49
N VAL A 222 -3.11 4.97 -13.48
CA VAL A 222 -2.21 3.81 -13.40
C VAL A 222 -2.67 2.64 -14.26
N PHE A 223 -3.98 2.38 -14.34
CA PHE A 223 -4.52 1.18 -14.99
C PHE A 223 -5.13 1.40 -16.38
N LYS A 224 -5.40 2.65 -16.79
CA LYS A 224 -6.04 2.95 -18.09
C LYS A 224 -5.14 3.71 -19.06
N VAL A 225 -4.19 4.50 -18.56
CA VAL A 225 -3.21 5.17 -19.43
C VAL A 225 -2.14 4.19 -19.89
N ASP A 226 -1.75 4.27 -21.16
CA ASP A 226 -0.64 3.49 -21.69
C ASP A 226 0.71 4.16 -21.39
N TRP A 227 1.43 3.60 -20.43
CA TRP A 227 2.78 4.04 -20.05
C TRP A 227 3.88 3.37 -20.88
N SER A 228 3.54 2.66 -21.96
CA SER A 228 4.53 2.00 -22.82
C SER A 228 5.55 2.98 -23.42
N GLY A 229 5.20 4.25 -23.60
CA GLY A 229 6.13 5.29 -24.06
C GLY A 229 7.05 5.86 -22.99
N ALA A 230 6.78 5.65 -21.70
CA ALA A 230 7.45 6.37 -20.61
C ALA A 230 8.91 5.95 -20.38
N VAL A 231 9.29 4.75 -20.80
CA VAL A 231 10.67 4.25 -20.70
C VAL A 231 11.23 4.01 -22.09
N PRO A 232 12.40 4.58 -22.44
CA PRO A 232 13.03 4.40 -23.75
C PRO A 232 13.20 2.93 -24.15
N THR A 233 12.87 2.59 -25.41
CA THR A 233 12.92 1.22 -25.94
C THR A 233 14.28 0.55 -25.75
N LYS A 234 15.38 1.33 -25.87
CA LYS A 234 16.75 0.85 -25.65
C LYS A 234 17.01 0.37 -24.22
N ILE A 235 16.37 1.00 -23.22
CA ILE A 235 16.49 0.57 -21.82
C ILE A 235 15.69 -0.72 -21.62
N LYS A 236 14.47 -0.77 -22.17
CA LYS A 236 13.62 -1.96 -22.11
C LYS A 236 14.30 -3.19 -22.74
N SER A 237 14.93 -3.03 -23.90
CA SER A 237 15.61 -4.13 -24.58
C SER A 237 16.80 -4.65 -23.77
N ARG A 238 17.64 -3.75 -23.23
CA ARG A 238 18.79 -4.13 -22.39
C ARG A 238 18.38 -4.89 -21.13
N VAL A 239 17.33 -4.44 -20.45
CA VAL A 239 16.80 -5.13 -19.27
C VAL A 239 16.29 -6.52 -19.64
N ARG A 240 15.51 -6.62 -20.73
CA ARG A 240 14.98 -7.90 -21.21
C ARG A 240 16.08 -8.87 -21.62
N GLU A 241 17.12 -8.40 -22.31
CA GLU A 241 18.30 -9.21 -22.66
C GLU A 241 19.00 -9.74 -21.41
N TRP A 242 19.20 -8.91 -20.40
CA TRP A 242 19.81 -9.31 -19.12
C TRP A 242 18.96 -10.34 -18.35
N GLU A 243 17.64 -10.20 -18.38
CA GLU A 243 16.70 -11.18 -17.81
C GLU A 243 16.80 -12.54 -18.52
N LEU A 244 16.80 -12.54 -19.86
CA LEU A 244 16.86 -13.75 -20.69
C LEU A 244 18.17 -14.53 -20.54
N GLN A 245 19.30 -13.84 -20.31
CA GLN A 245 20.58 -14.51 -20.01
C GLN A 245 20.50 -15.40 -18.77
N GLY A 246 19.58 -15.12 -17.83
CA GLY A 246 19.36 -15.96 -16.64
C GLY A 246 18.60 -17.25 -16.96
N ILE A 247 17.71 -17.20 -17.95
CA ILE A 247 16.89 -18.33 -18.38
C ILE A 247 17.70 -19.31 -19.22
N GLN A 248 18.53 -18.82 -20.15
CA GLN A 248 19.39 -19.67 -20.98
C GLN A 248 20.39 -20.49 -20.17
N LYS A 249 20.97 -19.95 -19.09
CA LYS A 249 21.85 -20.72 -18.20
C LYS A 249 21.12 -21.82 -17.42
N LYS A 250 19.83 -21.63 -17.14
CA LYS A 250 19.00 -22.63 -16.46
C LYS A 250 18.75 -23.88 -17.33
N GLY A 251 18.52 -23.68 -18.63
CA GLY A 251 18.24 -24.78 -19.58
C GLY A 251 19.46 -25.56 -20.08
N VAL A 252 20.68 -25.15 -19.73
CA VAL A 252 21.93 -25.87 -20.05
C VAL A 252 22.42 -26.72 -18.87
N ALA A 253 21.86 -26.51 -17.68
CA ALA A 253 22.24 -27.20 -16.44
C ALA A 253 21.24 -28.31 -16.01
N GLU A 254 20.24 -28.60 -16.84
CA GLU A 254 19.31 -29.75 -16.76
C GLU A 254 19.71 -30.81 -17.78
#